data_AF-A0AAE1M9E9-F1
#
_entry.id   AF-A0AAE1M9E9-F1
#
_cell.length_a   1.000
_cell.length_b   1.000
_cell.length_c   1.000
_cell.angle_alpha   90.00
_cell.angle_beta   90.00
_cell.angle_gamma   90.00
#
_symmetry.space_group_name_H-M   'P 1'
#
loop_
_entity.id
_entity.type
_entity.pdbx_description
1 polymer ?
#
loop_
_entity_poly.entity_id
_entity_poly.type
_entity_poly.pdbx_seq_one_letter_code
_entity_poly.pdbx_strand_id
1 'polypeptide(L)'
;MDAVGTQAYSSSRASCGRDSTPSWYIPPEWIDANQSPPKTIIEAAQLASKVAKSNPERNVPFSNIPLLVHQKWDTTRLNGTKEMIVSYIEDWLVASISPPSGMRRMAYFLWDNEGVLSLIKEYEKDLTTDFIEVFSPVEKVDIFRIIACKWFGGIYGDVDTKPLQHPSTWIDTADVSEWADETTGKRYGLDNTVLTRLSQSHEQSQPVNAIWGIECDADPNTDDHWRWAYTYPVQLTNWAFASAPKQPILQYFLDRIVEKAQEARDRARNTPGVDSVSDLHYDPVVRTGPVAVTEATSWWLEEKDGLRWNALTGREDGGKTKLVGDVIILPITGFSPTQEKYSRMGEKPWDDPEARLAHTAMGSWHHTNLIVEYGKFCRTWFGLFEVEEENWKVFKAK
;
A
#
# COMPACT_ATOMS: atom_id res chain seq x y z
N MET A 1 47.98 10.71 -4.09
CA MET A 1 47.02 9.62 -3.74
C MET A 1 45.69 10.31 -3.69
N ASP A 2 45.13 10.44 -4.88
CA ASP A 2 44.22 11.51 -5.25
C ASP A 2 42.85 10.96 -5.60
N ALA A 3 41.87 11.81 -5.38
CA ALA A 3 40.48 11.63 -5.72
C ALA A 3 40.28 11.21 -7.19
N VAL A 4 39.42 10.22 -7.39
CA VAL A 4 38.77 9.90 -8.67
C VAL A 4 37.27 9.86 -8.32
N GLY A 5 36.39 10.73 -8.79
CA GLY A 5 36.36 11.46 -10.04
C GLY A 5 35.03 11.12 -10.71
N THR A 6 33.93 11.60 -10.13
CA THR A 6 32.57 11.39 -10.65
C THR A 6 32.32 12.33 -11.82
N GLN A 7 32.47 11.85 -13.06
CA GLN A 7 32.02 12.53 -14.26
C GLN A 7 31.74 11.51 -15.37
N ALA A 8 30.47 11.34 -15.73
CA ALA A 8 30.04 11.04 -17.10
C ALA A 8 28.50 11.13 -17.20
N TYR A 9 27.97 12.34 -17.36
CA TYR A 9 26.73 12.55 -18.12
C TYR A 9 26.85 13.88 -18.87
N SER A 10 27.24 13.80 -20.14
CA SER A 10 26.93 14.83 -21.12
C SER A 10 26.79 14.18 -22.50
N SER A 11 25.58 14.10 -23.02
CA SER A 11 25.22 14.74 -24.31
C SER A 11 23.79 14.40 -24.74
N SER A 12 22.85 15.28 -24.45
CA SER A 12 21.89 15.77 -25.45
C SER A 12 21.40 17.14 -24.98
N ARG A 13 21.76 18.18 -25.73
CA ARG A 13 21.34 19.56 -25.46
C ARG A 13 19.89 19.72 -25.93
N ALA A 14 19.00 20.02 -25.01
CA ALA A 14 17.80 20.81 -25.27
C ALA A 14 17.88 22.06 -24.39
N SER A 15 17.98 23.24 -25.01
CA SER A 15 17.92 24.51 -24.30
C SER A 15 16.46 24.88 -24.02
N CYS A 16 16.15 25.11 -22.74
CA CYS A 16 15.47 26.29 -22.18
C CYS A 16 14.45 25.90 -21.09
N GLY A 17 14.77 26.22 -19.83
CA GLY A 17 13.81 26.40 -18.75
C GLY A 17 14.01 25.54 -17.49
N ARG A 18 14.72 26.09 -16.50
CA ARG A 18 14.78 25.71 -15.07
C ARG A 18 15.05 24.23 -14.74
N ASP A 19 16.27 23.99 -14.25
CA ASP A 19 16.71 22.74 -13.62
C ASP A 19 15.80 22.32 -12.45
N SER A 20 14.86 21.43 -12.74
CA SER A 20 14.30 20.49 -11.77
C SER A 20 14.31 19.12 -12.44
N THR A 21 15.06 18.18 -11.88
CA THR A 21 14.91 16.77 -12.24
C THR A 21 13.43 16.40 -12.14
N PRO A 22 12.85 15.71 -13.14
CA PRO A 22 11.45 15.30 -13.07
C PRO A 22 11.21 14.45 -11.83
N SER A 23 10.03 14.56 -11.23
CA SER A 23 9.64 13.80 -10.02
C SER A 23 9.33 12.32 -10.29
N TRP A 24 9.80 11.82 -11.42
CA TRP A 24 9.63 10.44 -11.86
C TRP A 24 10.87 9.96 -12.60
N TYR A 25 11.00 8.64 -12.64
CA TYR A 25 11.97 7.91 -13.42
C TYR A 25 11.25 6.81 -14.20
N ILE A 26 11.54 6.72 -15.50
CA ILE A 26 11.13 5.59 -16.34
C ILE A 26 12.44 5.00 -16.88
N PRO A 27 12.66 3.68 -16.78
CA PRO A 27 13.84 3.06 -17.35
C PRO A 27 14.00 3.45 -18.83
N PRO A 28 15.18 3.88 -19.30
CA PRO A 28 15.36 4.31 -20.68
C PRO A 28 14.92 3.27 -21.72
N GLU A 29 15.12 1.99 -21.42
CA GLU A 29 14.68 0.85 -22.23
C GLU A 29 13.16 0.63 -22.25
N TRP A 30 12.39 1.42 -21.50
CA TRP A 30 10.93 1.46 -21.55
C TRP A 30 10.38 2.56 -22.45
N ILE A 31 11.22 3.47 -22.94
CA ILE A 31 10.81 4.58 -23.78
C ILE A 31 11.27 4.30 -25.21
N ASP A 32 10.31 4.21 -26.15
CA ASP A 32 10.65 4.08 -27.57
C ASP A 32 11.40 5.32 -28.07
N ALA A 33 12.39 5.13 -28.96
CA ALA A 33 13.22 6.23 -29.45
C ALA A 33 12.44 7.39 -30.11
N ASN A 34 11.23 7.11 -30.61
CA ASN A 34 10.35 8.09 -31.25
C ASN A 34 9.24 8.63 -30.32
N GLN A 35 9.16 8.13 -29.09
CA GLN A 35 8.15 8.55 -28.10
C GLN A 35 8.55 9.93 -27.56
N SER A 36 7.60 10.88 -27.61
CA SER A 36 7.82 12.18 -26.96
C SER A 36 7.92 12.01 -25.45
N PRO A 37 8.86 12.70 -24.76
CA PRO A 37 8.96 12.64 -23.31
C PRO A 37 7.65 13.08 -22.65
N PRO A 38 7.21 12.40 -21.59
CA PRO A 38 6.04 12.84 -20.82
C PRO A 38 6.30 14.21 -20.20
N LYS A 39 5.27 15.06 -20.20
CA LYS A 39 5.33 16.43 -19.65
C LYS A 39 4.78 16.51 -18.23
N THR A 40 3.94 15.56 -17.85
CA THR A 40 3.33 15.47 -16.52
C THR A 40 3.62 14.11 -15.89
N ILE A 41 3.53 14.03 -14.56
CA ILE A 41 3.66 12.77 -13.84
C ILE A 41 2.56 11.76 -14.23
N ILE A 42 1.36 12.25 -14.60
CA ILE A 42 0.26 11.42 -15.08
C ILE A 42 0.60 10.80 -16.44
N GLU A 43 1.07 11.60 -17.40
CA GLU A 43 1.54 11.11 -18.71
C GLU A 43 2.69 10.09 -18.54
N ALA A 44 3.58 10.33 -17.58
CA ALA A 44 4.68 9.43 -17.28
C ALA A 44 4.18 8.08 -16.72
N ALA A 45 3.25 8.10 -15.75
CA ALA A 45 2.66 6.90 -15.18
C ALA A 45 1.83 6.12 -16.22
N GLN A 46 1.06 6.82 -17.06
CA GLN A 46 0.32 6.23 -18.18
C GLN A 46 1.26 5.52 -19.17
N LEU A 47 2.37 6.18 -19.54
CA LEU A 47 3.36 5.61 -20.44
C LEU A 47 3.97 4.33 -19.84
N ALA A 48 4.47 4.40 -18.61
CA ALA A 48 5.09 3.25 -17.95
C ALA A 48 4.11 2.09 -17.78
N SER A 49 2.86 2.35 -17.38
CA SER A 49 1.82 1.34 -17.20
C SER A 49 1.46 0.66 -18.53
N LYS A 50 1.25 1.45 -19.59
CA LYS A 50 0.96 0.94 -20.94
C LYS A 50 2.10 0.05 -21.44
N VAL A 51 3.33 0.50 -21.23
CA VAL A 51 4.52 -0.21 -21.66
C VAL A 51 4.69 -1.53 -20.89
N ALA A 52 4.52 -1.53 -19.57
CA ALA A 52 4.58 -2.74 -18.75
C ALA A 52 3.50 -3.77 -19.15
N LYS A 53 2.30 -3.31 -19.49
CA LYS A 53 1.21 -4.18 -19.95
C LYS A 53 1.56 -5.01 -21.19
N SER A 54 2.39 -4.48 -22.10
CA SER A 54 2.83 -5.19 -23.31
C SER A 54 4.11 -6.01 -23.13
N ASN A 55 4.69 -5.99 -21.94
CA ASN A 55 6.02 -6.54 -21.66
C ASN A 55 5.99 -7.24 -20.28
N PRO A 56 5.54 -8.52 -20.21
CA PRO A 56 5.31 -9.23 -18.95
C PRO A 56 6.54 -9.31 -18.03
N GLU A 57 7.76 -9.21 -18.58
CA GLU A 57 8.98 -9.13 -17.78
C GLU A 57 9.05 -7.86 -16.92
N ARG A 58 8.24 -6.84 -17.21
CA ARG A 58 8.15 -5.60 -16.45
C ARG A 58 7.10 -5.66 -15.34
N ASN A 59 6.57 -6.86 -15.06
CA ASN A 59 5.69 -7.12 -13.93
C ASN A 59 6.44 -7.83 -12.80
N VAL A 60 5.89 -7.75 -11.59
CA VAL A 60 6.24 -8.64 -10.47
C VAL A 60 6.01 -10.08 -10.95
N PRO A 61 6.92 -11.05 -10.65
CA PRO A 61 6.76 -12.44 -11.09
C PRO A 61 5.39 -13.03 -10.75
N PHE A 62 4.90 -13.94 -11.59
CA PHE A 62 3.59 -14.59 -11.43
C PHE A 62 2.39 -13.63 -11.38
N SER A 63 2.53 -12.38 -11.84
CA SER A 63 1.49 -11.37 -11.69
C SER A 63 1.29 -10.49 -12.93
N ASN A 64 0.15 -9.80 -12.98
CA ASN A 64 -0.10 -8.69 -13.88
C ASN A 64 0.19 -7.32 -13.23
N ILE A 65 0.93 -7.31 -12.11
CA ILE A 65 1.27 -6.11 -11.34
C ILE A 65 2.53 -5.51 -11.95
N PRO A 66 2.46 -4.32 -12.57
CA PRO A 66 3.61 -3.74 -13.24
C PRO A 66 4.63 -3.21 -12.21
N LEU A 67 5.93 -3.22 -12.54
CA LEU A 67 7.02 -2.74 -11.68
C LEU A 67 7.10 -1.20 -11.70
N LEU A 68 6.04 -0.58 -11.16
CA LEU A 68 5.87 0.87 -11.02
C LEU A 68 5.77 1.17 -9.53
N VAL A 69 6.67 1.98 -9.00
CA VAL A 69 6.66 2.40 -7.60
C VAL A 69 6.00 3.77 -7.49
N HIS A 70 5.01 3.88 -6.62
CA HIS A 70 4.31 5.12 -6.29
C HIS A 70 4.60 5.47 -4.83
N GLN A 71 5.13 6.67 -4.59
CA GLN A 71 5.25 7.27 -3.25
C GLN A 71 4.66 8.67 -3.25
N LYS A 72 4.14 9.13 -2.11
CA LYS A 72 3.58 10.48 -1.94
C LYS A 72 4.39 11.28 -0.94
N TRP A 73 4.75 12.51 -1.30
CA TRP A 73 5.24 13.52 -0.36
C TRP A 73 4.54 14.86 -0.62
N ASP A 74 4.71 15.85 0.26
CA ASP A 74 4.01 17.14 0.09
C ASP A 74 4.55 17.95 -1.11
N THR A 75 5.84 17.83 -1.37
CA THR A 75 6.52 18.49 -2.49
C THR A 75 7.64 17.62 -3.04
N THR A 76 7.90 17.73 -4.33
CA THR A 76 9.03 17.06 -5.00
C THR A 76 10.36 17.79 -4.78
N ARG A 77 10.34 18.99 -4.20
CA ARG A 77 11.53 19.74 -3.78
C ARG A 77 11.93 19.35 -2.37
N LEU A 78 12.79 18.33 -2.25
CA LEU A 78 13.13 17.73 -0.96
C LEU A 78 14.05 18.60 -0.08
N ASN A 79 14.53 19.75 -0.54
CA ASN A 79 15.33 20.67 0.26
C ASN A 79 14.58 21.08 1.54
N GLY A 80 15.18 20.83 2.70
CA GLY A 80 14.57 21.10 4.00
C GLY A 80 13.68 19.97 4.54
N THR A 81 13.48 18.89 3.78
CA THR A 81 12.92 17.64 4.30
C THR A 81 13.93 16.96 5.21
N LYS A 82 13.47 16.29 6.27
CA LYS A 82 14.36 15.54 7.19
C LYS A 82 15.16 14.51 6.40
N GLU A 83 16.48 14.44 6.65
CA GLU A 83 17.41 13.54 5.95
C GLU A 83 16.93 12.08 5.96
N MET A 84 16.35 11.62 7.08
CA MET A 84 15.81 10.27 7.20
C MET A 84 14.67 9.97 6.22
N ILE A 85 13.78 10.94 5.95
CA ILE A 85 12.70 10.77 4.97
C ILE A 85 13.29 10.73 3.56
N VAL A 86 14.28 11.59 3.29
CA VAL A 86 15.00 11.60 2.02
C VAL A 86 15.69 10.25 1.79
N SER A 87 16.32 9.66 2.82
CA SER A 87 17.00 8.37 2.67
C SER A 87 16.06 7.22 2.30
N TYR A 88 14.82 7.19 2.82
CA TYR A 88 13.86 6.15 2.44
C TYR A 88 13.32 6.34 1.01
N ILE A 89 13.10 7.59 0.59
CA ILE A 89 12.79 7.92 -0.82
C ILE A 89 13.95 7.47 -1.72
N GLU A 90 15.19 7.74 -1.32
CA GLU A 90 16.39 7.32 -2.04
C GLU A 90 16.55 5.80 -2.10
N ASP A 91 16.25 5.07 -1.02
CA ASP A 91 16.30 3.59 -0.99
C ASP A 91 15.41 2.99 -2.10
N TRP A 92 14.17 3.48 -2.22
CA TRP A 92 13.26 3.06 -3.29
C TRP A 92 13.71 3.50 -4.68
N LEU A 93 14.26 4.71 -4.80
CA LEU A 93 14.77 5.23 -6.07
C LEU A 93 15.99 4.43 -6.55
N VAL A 94 16.93 4.11 -5.65
CA VAL A 94 18.11 3.30 -5.93
C VAL A 94 17.70 1.89 -6.33
N ALA A 95 16.77 1.27 -5.60
CA ALA A 95 16.19 -0.02 -5.98
C ALA A 95 15.58 0.02 -7.38
N SER A 96 14.96 1.14 -7.78
CA SER A 96 14.33 1.28 -9.10
C SER A 96 15.33 1.49 -10.25
N ILE A 97 16.36 2.31 -10.05
CA ILE A 97 17.30 2.75 -11.11
C ILE A 97 18.46 1.77 -11.28
N SER A 98 19.06 1.34 -10.18
CA SER A 98 20.29 0.55 -10.14
C SER A 98 20.11 -0.71 -9.29
N PRO A 99 19.16 -1.59 -9.67
CA PRO A 99 18.90 -2.80 -8.91
C PRO A 99 20.12 -3.74 -8.91
N PRO A 100 20.27 -4.60 -7.89
CA PRO A 100 21.26 -5.67 -7.88
C PRO A 100 21.21 -6.57 -9.12
N SER A 101 22.32 -7.25 -9.42
CA SER A 101 22.40 -8.17 -10.57
C SER A 101 21.31 -9.24 -10.51
N GLY A 102 20.58 -9.43 -11.63
CA GLY A 102 19.48 -10.39 -11.74
C GLY A 102 18.10 -9.83 -11.38
N MET A 103 18.03 -8.63 -10.81
CA MET A 103 16.78 -7.91 -10.55
C MET A 103 16.45 -6.96 -11.71
N ARG A 104 15.18 -6.56 -11.79
CA ARG A 104 14.66 -5.77 -12.92
C ARG A 104 14.48 -4.31 -12.54
N ARG A 105 14.82 -3.38 -13.42
CA ARG A 105 14.56 -1.96 -13.20
C ARG A 105 13.06 -1.69 -13.09
N MET A 106 12.71 -0.67 -12.32
CA MET A 106 11.34 -0.26 -12.06
C MET A 106 11.16 1.20 -12.49
N ALA A 107 9.94 1.56 -12.89
CA ALA A 107 9.57 2.96 -12.96
C ALA A 107 9.26 3.48 -11.54
N TYR A 108 9.57 4.74 -11.27
CA TYR A 108 9.41 5.34 -9.95
C TYR A 108 8.71 6.70 -10.08
N PHE A 109 7.75 6.98 -9.20
CA PHE A 109 6.94 8.19 -9.21
C PHE A 109 6.80 8.75 -7.79
N LEU A 110 7.30 9.96 -7.58
CA LEU A 110 7.06 10.75 -6.37
C LEU A 110 5.99 11.80 -6.64
N TRP A 111 4.82 11.58 -6.05
CA TRP A 111 3.65 12.44 -6.23
C TRP A 111 3.64 13.54 -5.17
N ASP A 112 3.56 14.79 -5.60
CA ASP A 112 3.24 15.92 -4.72
C ASP A 112 1.73 16.22 -4.71
N ASN A 113 1.33 17.16 -3.85
CA ASN A 113 -0.07 17.53 -3.70
C ASN A 113 -0.72 18.02 -5.01
N GLU A 114 0.04 18.68 -5.90
CA GLU A 114 -0.47 19.12 -7.21
C GLU A 114 -0.67 17.94 -8.16
N GLY A 115 0.30 17.01 -8.20
CA GLY A 115 0.20 15.77 -8.97
C GLY A 115 -0.96 14.88 -8.53
N VAL A 116 -1.14 14.72 -7.21
CA VAL A 116 -2.28 13.99 -6.62
C VAL A 116 -3.59 14.65 -7.06
N LEU A 117 -3.77 15.95 -6.85
CA LEU A 117 -5.02 16.63 -7.21
C LEU A 117 -5.31 16.55 -8.71
N SER A 118 -4.28 16.66 -9.55
CA SER A 118 -4.42 16.51 -11.00
C SER A 118 -4.88 15.10 -11.38
N LEU A 119 -4.38 14.06 -10.70
CA LEU A 119 -4.80 12.68 -10.92
C LEU A 119 -6.28 12.48 -10.61
N ILE A 120 -6.74 12.98 -9.45
CA ILE A 120 -8.16 12.89 -9.06
C ILE A 120 -9.04 13.60 -10.09
N LYS A 121 -8.67 14.81 -10.52
CA LYS A 121 -9.42 15.58 -11.53
C LYS A 121 -9.49 14.90 -12.90
N GLU A 122 -8.47 14.14 -13.27
CA GLU A 122 -8.43 13.47 -14.57
C GLU A 122 -9.28 12.21 -14.56
N TYR A 123 -9.17 11.40 -13.51
CA TYR A 123 -9.69 10.04 -13.48
C TYR A 123 -10.89 9.79 -12.57
N GLU A 124 -11.07 10.58 -11.50
CA GLU A 124 -12.13 10.43 -10.50
C GLU A 124 -12.87 11.77 -10.32
N LYS A 125 -13.35 12.33 -11.45
CA LYS A 125 -13.97 13.67 -11.52
C LYS A 125 -15.08 13.87 -10.50
N ASP A 126 -15.94 12.87 -10.36
CA ASP A 126 -17.10 12.93 -9.46
C ASP A 126 -16.68 12.94 -7.97
N LEU A 127 -15.49 12.38 -7.65
CA LEU A 127 -14.91 12.42 -6.31
C LEU A 127 -14.13 13.71 -6.04
N THR A 128 -13.84 14.55 -7.04
CA THR A 128 -12.90 15.68 -6.90
C THR A 128 -13.33 16.68 -5.81
N THR A 129 -14.60 17.07 -5.79
CA THR A 129 -15.10 18.03 -4.80
C THR A 129 -14.96 17.47 -3.39
N ASP A 130 -15.38 16.21 -3.21
CA ASP A 130 -15.30 15.53 -1.92
C ASP A 130 -13.85 15.31 -1.48
N PHE A 131 -13.00 14.92 -2.42
CA PHE A 131 -11.57 14.83 -2.21
C PHE A 131 -11.01 16.12 -1.65
N ILE A 132 -11.44 17.29 -2.12
CA ILE A 132 -10.93 18.59 -1.64
C ILE A 132 -11.54 18.95 -0.28
N GLU A 133 -12.86 18.84 -0.15
CA GLU A 133 -13.64 19.50 0.91
C GLU A 133 -13.99 18.58 2.09
N VAL A 134 -14.11 17.27 1.87
CA VAL A 134 -14.59 16.30 2.87
C VAL A 134 -13.44 15.62 3.60
N PHE A 135 -12.40 15.22 2.87
CA PHE A 135 -11.35 14.36 3.41
C PHE A 135 -10.17 15.16 4.00
N SER A 136 -9.71 14.70 5.17
CA SER A 136 -8.52 15.22 5.83
C SER A 136 -7.24 14.92 5.02
N PRO A 137 -6.10 15.57 5.32
CA PRO A 137 -4.84 15.31 4.64
C PRO A 137 -4.40 13.85 4.66
N VAL A 138 -4.64 13.11 5.75
CA VAL A 138 -4.28 11.69 5.86
C VAL A 138 -5.19 10.84 4.96
N GLU A 139 -6.50 11.06 5.04
CA GLU A 139 -7.48 10.36 4.21
C GLU A 139 -7.26 10.61 2.71
N LYS A 140 -6.80 11.82 2.33
CA LYS A 140 -6.40 12.14 0.95
C LYS A 140 -5.26 11.26 0.44
N VAL A 141 -4.28 10.92 1.29
CA VAL A 141 -3.18 10.00 0.92
C VAL A 141 -3.69 8.56 0.84
N ASP A 142 -4.56 8.15 1.75
CA ASP A 142 -5.24 6.84 1.71
C ASP A 142 -6.08 6.63 0.45
N ILE A 143 -6.79 7.66 0.00
CA ILE A 143 -7.58 7.60 -1.23
C ILE A 143 -6.66 7.63 -2.46
N PHE A 144 -5.64 8.50 -2.44
CA PHE A 144 -4.69 8.65 -3.54
C PHE A 144 -3.99 7.33 -3.90
N ARG A 145 -3.45 6.62 -2.91
CA ARG A 145 -2.69 5.37 -3.15
C ARG A 145 -3.54 4.33 -3.89
N ILE A 146 -4.82 4.21 -3.51
CA ILE A 146 -5.78 3.32 -4.15
C ILE A 146 -6.06 3.75 -5.59
N ILE A 147 -6.25 5.05 -5.85
CA ILE A 147 -6.51 5.59 -7.19
C ILE A 147 -5.29 5.41 -8.11
N ALA A 148 -4.09 5.72 -7.63
CA ALA A 148 -2.86 5.56 -8.42
C ALA A 148 -2.70 4.10 -8.89
N CYS A 149 -2.81 3.15 -7.96
CA CYS A 149 -2.70 1.73 -8.27
C CYS A 149 -3.90 1.20 -9.09
N LYS A 150 -5.12 1.69 -8.87
CA LYS A 150 -6.28 1.35 -9.71
C LYS A 150 -6.04 1.72 -11.19
N TRP A 151 -5.50 2.91 -11.46
CA TRP A 151 -5.38 3.40 -12.83
C TRP A 151 -4.11 2.96 -13.54
N PHE A 152 -2.99 2.89 -12.82
CA PHE A 152 -1.69 2.57 -13.41
C PHE A 152 -1.17 1.19 -13.02
N GLY A 153 -1.80 0.52 -12.06
CA GLY A 153 -1.22 -0.63 -11.39
C GLY A 153 -0.03 -0.22 -10.54
N GLY A 154 0.76 -1.20 -10.14
CA GLY A 154 2.04 -0.95 -9.49
C GLY A 154 2.01 -1.23 -8.01
N ILE A 155 3.02 -0.69 -7.36
CA ILE A 155 3.39 -0.88 -5.97
C ILE A 155 3.29 0.48 -5.31
N TYR A 156 2.51 0.57 -4.25
CA TYR A 156 2.52 1.72 -3.37
C TYR A 156 3.28 1.38 -2.09
N GLY A 157 4.08 2.33 -1.62
CA GLY A 157 4.69 2.29 -0.28
C GLY A 157 4.83 3.70 0.27
N ASP A 158 4.40 3.93 1.50
CA ASP A 158 4.62 5.21 2.18
C ASP A 158 6.12 5.57 2.22
N VAL A 159 6.43 6.87 2.29
CA VAL A 159 7.83 7.36 2.20
C VAL A 159 8.69 6.92 3.37
N ASP A 160 8.11 6.43 4.46
CA ASP A 160 8.80 5.90 5.64
C ASP A 160 8.88 4.36 5.64
N THR A 161 8.71 3.76 4.47
CA THR A 161 8.94 2.33 4.23
C THR A 161 10.32 2.07 3.66
N LYS A 162 10.87 0.91 3.98
CA LYS A 162 12.13 0.42 3.46
C LYS A 162 11.92 -0.85 2.62
N PRO A 163 12.35 -0.89 1.35
CA PRO A 163 12.37 -2.13 0.57
C PRO A 163 13.45 -3.06 1.11
N LEU A 164 13.04 -4.15 1.77
CA LEU A 164 13.94 -5.20 2.25
C LEU A 164 14.25 -6.21 1.15
N GLN A 165 13.27 -6.46 0.29
CA GLN A 165 13.43 -7.22 -0.95
C GLN A 165 13.00 -6.38 -2.14
N HIS A 166 13.68 -6.60 -3.26
CA HIS A 166 13.34 -5.95 -4.51
C HIS A 166 12.00 -6.49 -5.05
N PRO A 167 11.05 -5.64 -5.49
CA PRO A 167 9.74 -6.10 -5.94
C PRO A 167 9.74 -7.13 -7.07
N SER A 168 10.79 -7.16 -7.90
CA SER A 168 10.96 -8.20 -8.92
C SER A 168 11.24 -9.60 -8.38
N THR A 169 11.30 -9.79 -7.06
CA THR A 169 11.49 -11.08 -6.39
C THR A 169 10.44 -11.35 -5.30
N TRP A 170 9.39 -10.54 -5.19
CA TRP A 170 8.40 -10.65 -4.11
C TRP A 170 7.54 -11.90 -4.13
N ILE A 171 7.37 -12.51 -5.30
CA ILE A 171 6.55 -13.71 -5.49
C ILE A 171 7.43 -14.79 -6.10
N ASP A 172 7.41 -15.96 -5.48
CA ASP A 172 7.95 -17.19 -6.04
C ASP A 172 6.87 -18.28 -6.17
N THR A 173 7.29 -19.50 -6.53
CA THR A 173 6.37 -20.63 -6.67
C THR A 173 5.71 -21.05 -5.36
N ALA A 174 6.37 -20.89 -4.21
CA ALA A 174 5.82 -21.23 -2.91
C ALA A 174 4.70 -20.25 -2.50
N ASP A 175 4.83 -18.97 -2.85
CA ASP A 175 3.82 -17.93 -2.57
C ASP A 175 2.49 -18.16 -3.29
N VAL A 176 2.52 -18.75 -4.49
CA VAL A 176 1.31 -19.07 -5.28
C VAL A 176 0.85 -20.52 -5.10
N SER A 177 1.59 -21.33 -4.34
CA SER A 177 1.29 -22.74 -4.14
C SER A 177 0.02 -22.95 -3.31
N GLU A 178 -0.57 -24.12 -3.50
CA GLU A 178 -1.78 -24.50 -2.81
C GLU A 178 -1.65 -24.46 -1.26
N TRP A 179 -2.71 -24.06 -0.60
CA TRP A 179 -2.89 -24.12 0.85
C TRP A 179 -4.34 -24.48 1.19
N ALA A 180 -4.59 -24.87 2.44
CA ALA A 180 -5.92 -25.25 2.89
C ALA A 180 -6.30 -24.48 4.15
N ASP A 181 -7.55 -24.03 4.23
CA ASP A 181 -8.13 -23.57 5.47
C ASP A 181 -8.24 -24.78 6.42
N GLU A 182 -7.50 -24.73 7.54
CA GLU A 182 -7.42 -25.84 8.49
C GLU A 182 -8.77 -26.18 9.14
N THR A 183 -9.69 -25.21 9.22
CA THR A 183 -11.01 -25.40 9.82
C THR A 183 -11.99 -26.05 8.86
N THR A 184 -12.01 -25.60 7.59
CA THR A 184 -13.02 -26.02 6.61
C THR A 184 -12.51 -27.08 5.64
N GLY A 185 -11.19 -27.28 5.55
CA GLY A 185 -10.52 -28.14 4.57
C GLY A 185 -10.55 -27.59 3.14
N LYS A 186 -11.11 -26.39 2.92
CA LYS A 186 -11.20 -25.77 1.60
C LYS A 186 -9.81 -25.34 1.12
N ARG A 187 -9.49 -25.63 -0.13
CA ARG A 187 -8.18 -25.39 -0.74
C ARG A 187 -8.20 -24.14 -1.62
N TYR A 188 -7.10 -23.41 -1.60
CA TYR A 188 -6.85 -22.21 -2.39
C TYR A 188 -5.43 -22.24 -2.96
N GLY A 189 -5.08 -21.30 -3.81
CA GLY A 189 -3.79 -21.27 -4.51
C GLY A 189 -3.75 -22.22 -5.72
N LEU A 190 -2.56 -22.44 -6.25
CA LEU A 190 -2.37 -23.20 -7.49
C LEU A 190 -1.93 -24.62 -7.21
N ASP A 191 -2.59 -25.58 -7.87
CA ASP A 191 -2.15 -26.97 -7.85
C ASP A 191 -0.83 -27.17 -8.66
N ASN A 192 -0.15 -28.28 -8.38
CA ASN A 192 1.12 -28.62 -9.03
C ASN A 192 1.04 -28.70 -10.57
N THR A 193 -0.12 -29.03 -11.13
CA THR A 193 -0.33 -29.11 -12.58
C THR A 193 -0.37 -27.72 -13.20
N VAL A 194 -0.98 -26.75 -12.53
CA VAL A 194 -0.98 -25.34 -12.94
C VAL A 194 0.41 -24.74 -12.78
N LEU A 195 1.08 -24.97 -11.64
CA LEU A 195 2.44 -24.48 -11.38
C LEU A 195 3.45 -24.97 -12.42
N THR A 196 3.37 -26.26 -12.77
CA THR A 196 4.25 -26.86 -13.79
C THR A 196 4.05 -26.18 -15.15
N ARG A 197 2.80 -25.88 -15.53
CA ARG A 197 2.48 -25.19 -16.79
C ARG A 197 2.96 -23.75 -16.79
N LEU A 198 2.76 -23.01 -15.70
CA LEU A 198 3.25 -21.63 -15.55
C LEU A 198 4.78 -21.54 -15.67
N SER A 199 5.47 -22.56 -15.16
CA SER A 199 6.94 -22.64 -15.24
C SER A 199 7.44 -22.97 -16.65
N GLN A 200 6.58 -23.48 -17.54
CA GLN A 200 6.93 -23.95 -18.88
C GLN A 200 6.57 -22.95 -20.01
N SER A 201 5.60 -22.06 -19.79
CA SER A 201 5.15 -21.10 -20.81
C SER A 201 4.89 -19.70 -20.26
N HIS A 202 5.50 -18.71 -20.90
CA HIS A 202 5.31 -17.29 -20.60
C HIS A 202 4.01 -16.71 -21.21
N GLU A 203 3.30 -17.46 -22.06
CA GLU A 203 2.03 -17.03 -22.68
C GLU A 203 0.81 -17.26 -21.78
N GLN A 204 1.00 -17.92 -20.63
CA GLN A 204 -0.09 -18.24 -19.72
C GLN A 204 -0.51 -17.00 -18.90
N SER A 205 -1.82 -16.87 -18.68
CA SER A 205 -2.38 -15.82 -17.82
C SER A 205 -1.73 -15.87 -16.44
N GLN A 206 -1.23 -14.73 -15.98
CA GLN A 206 -0.60 -14.64 -14.67
C GLN A 206 -1.67 -14.71 -13.57
N PRO A 207 -1.43 -15.47 -12.49
CA PRO A 207 -2.43 -15.74 -11.45
C PRO A 207 -2.69 -14.57 -10.50
N VAL A 208 -1.74 -13.64 -10.33
CA VAL A 208 -1.82 -12.61 -9.29
C VAL A 208 -2.14 -11.23 -9.88
N ASN A 209 -3.13 -10.55 -9.30
CA ASN A 209 -3.53 -9.19 -9.62
C ASN A 209 -3.50 -8.24 -8.40
N ALA A 210 -3.34 -8.74 -7.18
CA ALA A 210 -3.08 -7.89 -6.01
C ALA A 210 -2.19 -8.59 -4.97
N ILE A 211 -1.46 -7.77 -4.21
CA ILE A 211 -0.69 -8.18 -3.04
C ILE A 211 -1.04 -7.24 -1.90
N TRP A 212 -1.51 -7.81 -0.80
CA TRP A 212 -1.66 -7.12 0.49
C TRP A 212 -0.78 -7.79 1.53
N GLY A 213 -0.37 -7.03 2.55
CA GLY A 213 0.30 -7.59 3.73
C GLY A 213 -0.53 -7.40 4.98
N ILE A 214 -0.41 -8.35 5.91
CA ILE A 214 -1.02 -8.26 7.24
C ILE A 214 -0.23 -7.27 8.12
N GLU A 215 -0.94 -6.44 8.88
CA GLU A 215 -0.37 -5.57 9.93
C GLU A 215 -0.75 -5.98 11.35
N CYS A 216 -1.88 -6.69 11.50
CA CYS A 216 -2.29 -7.30 12.76
C CYS A 216 -2.61 -8.77 12.53
N ASP A 217 -1.97 -9.64 13.32
CA ASP A 217 -2.20 -11.09 13.32
C ASP A 217 -2.39 -11.59 14.76
N ALA A 218 -3.57 -11.31 15.32
CA ALA A 218 -4.00 -11.80 16.62
C ALA A 218 -4.71 -13.15 16.49
N ASP A 219 -4.79 -13.90 17.58
CA ASP A 219 -5.65 -15.09 17.63
C ASP A 219 -7.13 -14.67 17.43
N PRO A 220 -7.79 -15.12 16.34
CA PRO A 220 -9.17 -14.72 16.05
C PRO A 220 -10.20 -15.18 17.09
N ASN A 221 -9.82 -16.07 18.02
CA ASN A 221 -10.67 -16.54 19.12
C ASN A 221 -10.51 -15.71 20.41
N THR A 222 -9.73 -14.63 20.37
CA THR A 222 -9.42 -13.77 21.53
C THR A 222 -9.73 -12.29 21.26
N ASP A 223 -9.68 -11.46 22.30
CA ASP A 223 -9.82 -10.00 22.23
C ASP A 223 -8.47 -9.26 22.09
N ASP A 224 -7.39 -9.98 21.78
CA ASP A 224 -6.02 -9.43 21.76
C ASP A 224 -5.86 -8.26 20.77
N HIS A 225 -6.40 -8.38 19.56
CA HIS A 225 -6.35 -7.32 18.54
C HIS A 225 -6.93 -6.00 19.07
N TRP A 226 -8.07 -6.06 19.76
CA TRP A 226 -8.71 -4.89 20.36
C TRP A 226 -7.84 -4.31 21.48
N ARG A 227 -7.26 -5.16 22.35
CA ARG A 227 -6.30 -4.71 23.39
C ARG A 227 -5.10 -4.00 22.77
N TRP A 228 -4.72 -4.40 21.56
CA TRP A 228 -3.62 -3.84 20.79
C TRP A 228 -4.03 -2.64 19.92
N ALA A 229 -5.28 -2.20 20.00
CA ALA A 229 -5.87 -1.10 19.26
C ALA A 229 -6.00 -1.33 17.74
N TYR A 230 -6.23 -2.58 17.34
CA TYR A 230 -6.67 -2.96 15.99
C TYR A 230 -8.16 -3.32 15.98
N THR A 231 -8.81 -3.17 14.83
CA THR A 231 -10.25 -3.43 14.67
C THR A 231 -10.52 -4.90 14.37
N TYR A 232 -9.63 -5.55 13.61
CA TYR A 232 -9.78 -6.96 13.24
C TYR A 232 -8.58 -7.80 13.71
N PRO A 233 -8.79 -9.09 14.06
CA PRO A 233 -7.70 -9.99 14.43
C PRO A 233 -6.73 -10.26 13.28
N VAL A 234 -7.24 -10.29 12.06
CA VAL A 234 -6.44 -10.25 10.84
C VAL A 234 -6.76 -8.94 10.13
N GLN A 235 -5.82 -7.99 10.13
CA GLN A 235 -5.99 -6.67 9.52
C GLN A 235 -4.88 -6.42 8.50
N LEU A 236 -5.24 -5.87 7.34
CA LEU A 236 -4.30 -5.54 6.27
C LEU A 236 -3.66 -4.17 6.48
N THR A 237 -2.40 -4.05 6.07
CA THR A 237 -1.73 -2.77 5.83
C THR A 237 -2.48 -1.95 4.78
N ASN A 238 -2.50 -0.63 4.93
CA ASN A 238 -2.81 0.30 3.83
C ASN A 238 -1.60 1.13 3.39
N TRP A 239 -0.53 1.12 4.18
CA TRP A 239 0.71 1.87 3.96
C TRP A 239 1.63 1.25 2.89
N ALA A 240 1.38 -0.01 2.50
CA ALA A 240 1.98 -0.61 1.32
C ALA A 240 1.08 -1.70 0.72
N PHE A 241 1.04 -1.78 -0.60
CA PHE A 241 0.36 -2.85 -1.35
C PHE A 241 0.77 -2.81 -2.81
N ALA A 242 0.36 -3.81 -3.58
CA ALA A 242 0.53 -3.77 -5.03
C ALA A 242 -0.70 -4.32 -5.75
N SER A 243 -0.94 -3.83 -6.97
CA SER A 243 -2.05 -4.32 -7.78
C SER A 243 -1.83 -4.15 -9.28
N ALA A 244 -2.53 -4.97 -10.06
CA ALA A 244 -2.71 -4.76 -11.48
C ALA A 244 -3.70 -3.60 -11.69
N PRO A 245 -3.60 -2.87 -12.80
CA PRO A 245 -4.58 -1.84 -13.12
C PRO A 245 -6.01 -2.43 -13.16
N LYS A 246 -6.97 -1.67 -12.64
CA LYS A 246 -8.42 -1.99 -12.58
C LYS A 246 -8.78 -3.19 -11.70
N GLN A 247 -7.99 -3.44 -10.67
CA GLN A 247 -8.31 -4.49 -9.70
C GLN A 247 -9.67 -4.18 -9.00
N PRO A 248 -10.61 -5.13 -8.92
CA PRO A 248 -11.98 -4.86 -8.47
C PRO A 248 -12.15 -4.43 -7.01
N ILE A 249 -11.31 -4.93 -6.09
CA ILE A 249 -11.29 -4.53 -4.67
C ILE A 249 -10.99 -3.03 -4.55
N LEU A 250 -10.05 -2.52 -5.35
CA LEU A 250 -9.73 -1.08 -5.35
C LEU A 250 -10.92 -0.23 -5.83
N GLN A 251 -11.67 -0.71 -6.84
CA GLN A 251 -12.90 -0.04 -7.26
C GLN A 251 -13.96 -0.08 -6.14
N TYR A 252 -14.18 -1.25 -5.54
CA TYR A 252 -15.16 -1.42 -4.47
C TYR A 252 -14.84 -0.55 -3.25
N PHE A 253 -13.56 -0.42 -2.89
CA PHE A 253 -13.10 0.53 -1.88
C PHE A 253 -13.52 1.96 -2.23
N LEU A 254 -13.26 2.43 -3.46
CA LEU A 254 -13.59 3.79 -3.88
C LEU A 254 -15.10 4.04 -3.93
N ASP A 255 -15.90 3.06 -4.32
CA ASP A 255 -17.36 3.16 -4.28
C ASP A 255 -17.84 3.45 -2.85
N ARG A 256 -17.25 2.77 -1.85
CA ARG A 256 -17.52 3.03 -0.43
C ARG A 256 -16.98 4.38 0.06
N ILE A 257 -15.91 4.91 -0.53
CA ILE A 257 -15.42 6.27 -0.22
C ILE A 257 -16.44 7.32 -0.65
N VAL A 258 -17.10 7.14 -1.79
CA VAL A 258 -18.17 8.05 -2.26
C VAL A 258 -19.35 8.03 -1.28
N GLU A 259 -19.76 6.85 -0.82
CA GLU A 259 -20.81 6.69 0.20
C GLU A 259 -20.43 7.40 1.51
N LYS A 260 -19.22 7.14 2.02
CA LYS A 260 -18.70 7.79 3.24
C LYS A 260 -18.62 9.31 3.09
N ALA A 261 -18.36 9.84 1.89
CA ALA A 261 -18.37 11.28 1.66
C ALA A 261 -19.79 11.85 1.74
N GLN A 262 -20.75 11.16 1.12
CA GLN A 262 -22.17 11.51 1.17
C GLN A 262 -22.71 11.50 2.60
N GLU A 263 -22.41 10.45 3.38
CA GLU A 263 -22.79 10.36 4.79
C GLU A 263 -22.26 11.53 5.62
N ALA A 264 -21.01 11.94 5.38
CA ALA A 264 -20.43 13.07 6.10
C ALA A 264 -21.08 14.42 5.74
N ARG A 265 -21.43 14.62 4.47
CA ARG A 265 -22.20 15.80 4.05
C ARG A 265 -23.58 15.82 4.69
N ASP A 266 -24.26 14.68 4.72
CA ASP A 266 -25.60 14.59 5.30
C ASP A 266 -25.56 14.77 6.81
N ARG A 267 -24.55 14.22 7.50
CA ARG A 267 -24.34 14.48 8.93
C ARG A 267 -24.10 15.96 9.20
N ALA A 268 -23.21 16.60 8.45
CA ALA A 268 -22.93 18.04 8.62
C ALA A 268 -24.18 18.90 8.43
N ARG A 269 -25.04 18.57 7.45
CA ARG A 269 -26.30 19.29 7.20
C ARG A 269 -27.35 19.11 8.30
N ASN A 270 -27.35 17.96 8.95
CA ASN A 270 -28.40 17.56 9.89
C ASN A 270 -28.02 17.78 11.38
N THR A 271 -26.76 18.10 11.68
CA THR A 271 -26.28 18.34 13.05
C THR A 271 -26.31 19.85 13.38
N PRO A 272 -27.13 20.30 14.35
CA PRO A 272 -27.15 21.70 14.77
C PRO A 272 -25.77 22.13 15.31
N GLY A 273 -25.25 23.27 14.83
CA GLY A 273 -23.97 23.82 15.25
C GLY A 273 -22.73 23.25 14.54
N VAL A 274 -22.93 22.43 13.51
CA VAL A 274 -21.89 22.02 12.56
C VAL A 274 -22.06 22.85 11.29
N ASP A 275 -21.03 23.64 10.95
CA ASP A 275 -21.07 24.51 9.77
C ASP A 275 -20.42 23.83 8.55
N SER A 276 -19.53 22.87 8.78
CA SER A 276 -18.75 22.19 7.75
C SER A 276 -18.42 20.73 8.12
N VAL A 277 -18.07 19.92 7.12
CA VAL A 277 -17.61 18.55 7.37
C VAL A 277 -16.34 18.50 8.22
N SER A 278 -15.49 19.53 8.15
CA SER A 278 -14.29 19.62 8.99
C SER A 278 -14.58 19.76 10.48
N ASP A 279 -15.81 20.13 10.88
CA ASP A 279 -16.21 20.17 12.29
C ASP A 279 -16.59 18.77 12.82
N LEU A 280 -16.72 17.78 11.93
CA LEU A 280 -16.96 16.40 12.29
C LEU A 280 -15.64 15.66 12.51
N HIS A 281 -15.55 14.93 13.60
CA HIS A 281 -14.41 14.05 13.86
C HIS A 281 -14.66 12.67 13.28
N TYR A 282 -13.78 12.27 12.36
CA TYR A 282 -13.73 10.93 11.79
C TYR A 282 -12.37 10.30 12.09
N ASP A 283 -12.36 9.01 12.39
CA ASP A 283 -11.13 8.24 12.49
C ASP A 283 -10.67 7.82 11.08
N PRO A 284 -9.53 8.33 10.57
CA PRO A 284 -9.00 7.95 9.27
C PRO A 284 -8.73 6.45 9.16
N VAL A 285 -8.34 5.78 10.25
CA VAL A 285 -8.03 4.34 10.27
C VAL A 285 -9.24 3.52 9.81
N VAL A 286 -10.43 3.89 10.31
CA VAL A 286 -11.71 3.25 9.98
C VAL A 286 -12.27 3.75 8.65
N ARG A 287 -12.11 5.06 8.37
CA ARG A 287 -12.78 5.68 7.24
C ARG A 287 -12.11 5.35 5.90
N THR A 288 -10.80 5.48 5.81
CA THR A 288 -10.00 5.30 4.58
C THR A 288 -8.76 4.42 4.77
N GLY A 289 -8.42 4.12 6.02
CA GLY A 289 -7.19 3.46 6.40
C GLY A 289 -7.23 1.93 6.32
N PRO A 290 -6.39 1.26 7.12
CA PRO A 290 -6.28 -0.21 7.16
C PRO A 290 -7.60 -0.97 7.31
N VAL A 291 -8.53 -0.46 8.11
CA VAL A 291 -9.83 -1.10 8.35
C VAL A 291 -10.69 -1.06 7.09
N ALA A 292 -10.75 0.09 6.40
CA ALA A 292 -11.52 0.24 5.18
C ALA A 292 -11.00 -0.66 4.05
N VAL A 293 -9.67 -0.80 3.93
CA VAL A 293 -9.04 -1.74 2.98
C VAL A 293 -9.32 -3.18 3.37
N THR A 294 -9.23 -3.51 4.66
CA THR A 294 -9.52 -4.84 5.19
C THR A 294 -10.95 -5.25 4.87
N GLU A 295 -11.94 -4.39 5.17
CA GLU A 295 -13.36 -4.65 4.88
C GLU A 295 -13.64 -4.82 3.38
N ALA A 296 -13.05 -3.98 2.52
CA ALA A 296 -13.23 -4.08 1.08
C ALA A 296 -12.66 -5.40 0.53
N THR A 297 -11.49 -5.80 1.03
CA THR A 297 -10.80 -7.02 0.59
C THR A 297 -11.47 -8.27 1.14
N SER A 298 -11.82 -8.27 2.43
CA SER A 298 -12.48 -9.40 3.07
C SER A 298 -13.83 -9.68 2.42
N TRP A 299 -14.67 -8.65 2.24
CA TRP A 299 -15.97 -8.82 1.59
C TRP A 299 -15.83 -9.42 0.18
N TRP A 300 -14.87 -8.93 -0.62
CA TRP A 300 -14.66 -9.44 -1.97
C TRP A 300 -14.24 -10.92 -1.97
N LEU A 301 -13.26 -11.30 -1.17
CA LEU A 301 -12.75 -12.69 -1.13
C LEU A 301 -13.72 -13.66 -0.45
N GLU A 302 -14.50 -13.19 0.52
CA GLU A 302 -15.58 -13.97 1.13
C GLU A 302 -16.71 -14.22 0.11
N GLU A 303 -17.14 -13.19 -0.62
CA GLU A 303 -18.24 -13.30 -1.58
C GLU A 303 -17.84 -14.06 -2.86
N LYS A 304 -16.64 -13.81 -3.40
CA LYS A 304 -16.20 -14.37 -4.68
C LYS A 304 -15.53 -15.72 -4.55
N ASP A 305 -14.71 -15.88 -3.53
CA ASP A 305 -13.88 -17.06 -3.36
C ASP A 305 -14.36 -17.93 -2.19
N GLY A 306 -15.38 -17.51 -1.44
CA GLY A 306 -15.89 -18.21 -0.27
C GLY A 306 -14.83 -18.40 0.80
N LEU A 307 -13.94 -17.42 0.94
CA LEU A 307 -12.89 -17.40 1.96
C LEU A 307 -13.52 -17.30 3.35
N ARG A 308 -12.91 -17.93 4.36
CA ARG A 308 -13.10 -17.56 5.76
C ARG A 308 -11.98 -16.59 6.09
N TRP A 309 -12.26 -15.31 6.32
CA TRP A 309 -11.20 -14.29 6.49
C TRP A 309 -10.14 -14.68 7.52
N ASN A 310 -10.56 -15.19 8.68
CA ASN A 310 -9.67 -15.62 9.75
C ASN A 310 -8.79 -16.84 9.41
N ALA A 311 -9.00 -17.52 8.27
CA ALA A 311 -8.08 -18.55 7.77
C ALA A 311 -6.77 -17.97 7.23
N LEU A 312 -6.69 -16.65 7.05
CA LEU A 312 -5.48 -15.98 6.57
C LEU A 312 -4.40 -15.82 7.65
N THR A 313 -4.73 -16.00 8.94
CA THR A 313 -3.76 -15.90 10.04
C THR A 313 -2.52 -16.75 9.76
N GLY A 314 -1.34 -16.21 10.06
CA GLY A 314 -0.06 -16.90 9.93
C GLY A 314 0.33 -17.72 11.16
N ARG A 315 -0.48 -17.66 12.23
CA ARG A 315 -0.10 -18.17 13.55
C ARG A 315 -0.03 -19.70 13.61
N GLU A 316 -0.79 -20.39 12.78
CA GLU A 316 -0.91 -21.86 12.79
C GLU A 316 -0.04 -22.52 11.70
N ASP A 317 0.41 -21.78 10.69
CA ASP A 317 1.12 -22.30 9.52
C ASP A 317 2.55 -21.73 9.32
N GLY A 318 3.07 -21.04 10.33
CA GLY A 318 4.43 -20.48 10.32
C GLY A 318 4.57 -19.17 9.54
N GLY A 319 3.45 -18.51 9.24
CA GLY A 319 3.39 -17.28 8.46
C GLY A 319 3.47 -17.58 6.96
N LYS A 320 2.66 -18.51 6.46
CA LYS A 320 2.64 -18.83 5.03
C LYS A 320 1.92 -17.74 4.23
N THR A 321 2.50 -17.34 3.11
CA THR A 321 1.83 -16.53 2.08
C THR A 321 0.64 -17.28 1.48
N LYS A 322 -0.49 -16.59 1.29
CA LYS A 322 -1.75 -17.21 0.87
C LYS A 322 -2.31 -16.54 -0.37
N LEU A 323 -2.40 -17.28 -1.47
CA LEU A 323 -3.13 -16.88 -2.67
C LEU A 323 -4.61 -17.29 -2.55
N VAL A 324 -5.53 -16.35 -2.73
CA VAL A 324 -6.99 -16.55 -2.80
C VAL A 324 -7.53 -15.81 -4.01
N GLY A 325 -8.23 -16.51 -4.91
CA GLY A 325 -8.64 -15.94 -6.19
C GLY A 325 -7.42 -15.46 -6.97
N ASP A 326 -7.33 -14.15 -7.17
CA ASP A 326 -6.18 -13.46 -7.81
C ASP A 326 -5.39 -12.56 -6.83
N VAL A 327 -5.57 -12.74 -5.53
CA VAL A 327 -4.99 -11.89 -4.47
C VAL A 327 -4.04 -12.69 -3.59
N ILE A 328 -2.80 -12.23 -3.48
CA ILE A 328 -1.85 -12.69 -2.47
C ILE A 328 -2.05 -11.89 -1.19
N ILE A 329 -2.16 -12.61 -0.07
CA ILE A 329 -2.04 -12.06 1.28
C ILE A 329 -0.72 -12.56 1.88
N LEU A 330 0.19 -11.62 2.11
CA LEU A 330 1.45 -11.87 2.78
C LEU A 330 1.24 -11.98 4.30
N PRO A 331 1.98 -12.85 4.99
CA PRO A 331 1.97 -12.92 6.45
C PRO A 331 2.41 -11.58 7.06
N ILE A 332 2.21 -11.40 8.37
CA ILE A 332 2.62 -10.17 9.06
C ILE A 332 4.11 -9.85 8.84
N THR A 333 4.99 -10.85 8.81
CA THR A 333 6.42 -10.70 8.47
C THR A 333 6.65 -10.10 7.08
N GLY A 334 5.74 -10.32 6.14
CA GLY A 334 5.84 -9.88 4.76
C GLY A 334 6.05 -8.37 4.63
N PHE A 335 5.15 -7.60 5.22
CA PHE A 335 5.18 -6.14 5.19
C PHE A 335 5.43 -5.52 6.57
N SER A 336 5.12 -6.21 7.66
CA SER A 336 5.29 -5.69 9.03
C SER A 336 6.31 -6.50 9.85
N PRO A 337 7.53 -6.80 9.36
CA PRO A 337 8.57 -7.43 10.15
C PRO A 337 9.10 -6.47 11.22
N THR A 338 9.71 -7.02 12.27
CA THR A 338 10.14 -6.23 13.43
C THR A 338 11.67 -6.18 13.57
N GLN A 339 12.18 -5.13 14.21
CA GLN A 339 13.54 -5.12 14.75
C GLN A 339 13.53 -5.32 16.27
N GLU A 340 12.35 -5.43 16.87
CA GLU A 340 12.22 -5.66 18.30
C GLU A 340 12.65 -7.08 18.65
N LYS A 341 13.25 -7.22 19.84
CA LYS A 341 13.70 -8.52 20.35
C LYS A 341 12.53 -9.48 20.61
N TYR A 342 11.37 -8.93 20.95
CA TYR A 342 10.17 -9.70 21.27
C TYR A 342 9.10 -9.35 20.25
N SER A 343 8.66 -10.38 19.52
CA SER A 343 7.53 -10.26 18.59
C SER A 343 6.22 -10.13 19.36
N ARG A 344 5.38 -9.19 18.96
CA ARG A 344 4.07 -8.98 19.59
C ARG A 344 3.00 -9.90 18.99
N MET A 345 3.05 -10.11 17.68
CA MET A 345 2.00 -10.77 16.90
C MET A 345 2.53 -11.94 16.06
N GLY A 346 3.80 -12.33 16.24
CA GLY A 346 4.43 -13.41 15.50
C GLY A 346 5.26 -12.94 14.30
N GLU A 347 5.36 -11.61 14.08
CA GLU A 347 6.25 -11.02 13.09
C GLU A 347 7.72 -11.37 13.36
N LYS A 348 8.44 -11.70 12.29
CA LYS A 348 9.84 -12.11 12.31
C LYS A 348 10.78 -10.92 11.99
N PRO A 349 12.10 -11.08 12.17
CA PRO A 349 13.07 -10.02 11.91
C PRO A 349 13.15 -9.55 10.44
N TRP A 350 13.77 -8.40 10.21
CA TRP A 350 13.95 -7.81 8.88
C TRP A 350 14.85 -8.61 7.92
N ASP A 351 15.69 -9.50 8.43
CA ASP A 351 16.52 -10.41 7.63
C ASP A 351 15.84 -11.76 7.36
N ASP A 352 14.60 -11.93 7.81
CA ASP A 352 13.80 -13.11 7.49
C ASP A 352 13.53 -13.18 5.97
N PRO A 353 13.64 -14.37 5.34
CA PRO A 353 13.38 -14.51 3.90
C PRO A 353 11.96 -14.12 3.46
N GLU A 354 10.99 -14.06 4.38
CA GLU A 354 9.65 -13.57 4.07
C GLU A 354 9.54 -12.04 4.19
N ALA A 355 10.51 -11.35 4.78
CA ALA A 355 10.44 -9.90 4.97
C ALA A 355 10.68 -9.16 3.65
N ARG A 356 9.63 -8.58 3.06
CA ARG A 356 9.66 -7.89 1.76
C ARG A 356 9.74 -6.37 1.93
N LEU A 357 8.98 -5.84 2.87
CA LEU A 357 8.94 -4.43 3.23
C LEU A 357 9.00 -4.26 4.74
N ALA A 358 9.54 -3.13 5.20
CA ALA A 358 9.41 -2.72 6.58
C ALA A 358 8.87 -1.30 6.67
N HIS A 359 7.91 -1.10 7.57
CA HIS A 359 7.44 0.22 7.95
C HIS A 359 8.24 0.72 9.16
N THR A 360 8.89 1.88 9.03
CA THR A 360 9.77 2.41 10.09
C THR A 360 9.04 3.30 11.09
N ALA A 361 7.72 3.47 10.89
CA ALA A 361 6.78 4.10 11.81
C ALA A 361 7.35 5.36 12.48
N MET A 362 7.76 6.35 11.67
CA MET A 362 8.46 7.57 12.12
C MET A 362 7.61 8.53 12.99
N GLY A 363 6.53 8.03 13.59
CA GLY A 363 5.61 8.76 14.45
C GLY A 363 4.51 9.40 13.63
N SER A 364 3.28 9.14 14.07
CA SER A 364 2.03 9.74 13.62
C SER A 364 2.20 11.16 13.11
N TRP A 365 1.78 11.37 11.87
CA TRP A 365 1.71 12.65 11.21
C TRP A 365 1.11 13.72 12.15
N HIS A 366 2.01 14.58 12.65
CA HIS A 366 1.80 15.70 13.58
C HIS A 366 1.21 15.34 14.97
N HIS A 367 2.10 15.44 15.97
CA HIS A 367 1.89 15.30 17.41
C HIS A 367 1.65 13.88 17.90
N THR A 368 2.57 13.39 18.74
CA THR A 368 2.29 12.35 19.72
C THR A 368 1.09 12.78 20.54
N ASN A 369 -0.09 12.26 20.20
CA ASN A 369 -1.28 12.50 20.99
C ASN A 369 -1.18 11.62 22.25
N LEU A 370 -0.75 12.21 23.36
CA LEU A 370 -0.58 11.53 24.65
C LEU A 370 -1.85 10.75 25.08
N ILE A 371 -3.02 11.13 24.58
CA ILE A 371 -4.29 10.44 24.81
C ILE A 371 -4.36 9.10 24.07
N VAL A 372 -3.80 9.01 22.87
CA VAL A 372 -3.74 7.77 22.08
C VAL A 372 -2.80 6.76 22.74
N GLU A 373 -1.63 7.22 23.18
CA GLU A 373 -0.67 6.37 23.90
C GLU A 373 -1.17 5.98 25.29
N TYR A 374 -1.82 6.90 26.02
CA TYR A 374 -2.51 6.56 27.28
C TYR A 374 -3.69 5.62 27.06
N GLY A 375 -4.44 5.76 25.96
CA GLY A 375 -5.51 4.85 25.57
C GLY A 375 -5.01 3.45 25.22
N LYS A 376 -3.89 3.34 24.48
CA LYS A 376 -3.20 2.06 24.22
C LYS A 376 -2.73 1.42 25.54
N PHE A 377 -2.18 2.23 26.45
CA PHE A 377 -1.79 1.78 27.80
C PHE A 377 -3.01 1.32 28.63
N CYS A 378 -4.11 2.07 28.65
CA CYS A 378 -5.29 1.65 29.40
C CYS A 378 -5.94 0.37 28.83
N ARG A 379 -6.01 0.22 27.51
CA ARG A 379 -6.52 -0.99 26.85
C ARG A 379 -5.64 -2.21 27.07
N THR A 380 -4.31 -2.05 26.99
CA THR A 380 -3.35 -3.15 27.15
C THR A 380 -3.25 -3.63 28.59
N TRP A 381 -3.28 -2.73 29.59
CA TRP A 381 -3.04 -3.12 31.00
C TRP A 381 -4.31 -3.28 31.84
N PHE A 382 -5.41 -2.60 31.51
CA PHE A 382 -6.60 -2.60 32.36
C PHE A 382 -7.86 -3.18 31.70
N GLY A 383 -7.86 -3.42 30.37
CA GLY A 383 -8.99 -4.05 29.67
C GLY A 383 -10.33 -3.31 29.83
N LEU A 384 -10.29 -2.02 30.16
CA LEU A 384 -11.46 -1.20 30.46
C LEU A 384 -11.45 -0.01 29.50
N PHE A 385 -12.63 0.40 29.06
CA PHE A 385 -13.00 1.52 28.17
C PHE A 385 -13.34 1.12 26.71
N GLU A 386 -14.65 1.02 26.43
CA GLU A 386 -15.23 1.35 25.13
C GLU A 386 -15.30 2.88 24.99
N VAL A 387 -14.96 3.41 23.82
CA VAL A 387 -15.22 4.81 23.48
C VAL A 387 -16.63 4.87 22.87
N GLU A 388 -17.58 5.44 23.60
CA GLU A 388 -18.90 5.78 23.05
C GLU A 388 -18.69 6.92 22.04
N GLU A 389 -19.09 6.72 20.77
CA GLU A 389 -18.82 7.62 19.63
C GLU A 389 -19.27 9.09 19.84
N GLU A 390 -20.11 9.37 20.84
CA GLU A 390 -20.75 10.68 20.97
C GLU A 390 -20.13 11.63 22.02
N ASN A 391 -19.23 11.20 22.90
CA ASN A 391 -18.64 12.13 23.89
C ASN A 391 -17.26 11.68 24.42
N TRP A 392 -16.19 12.31 23.92
CA TRP A 392 -14.79 12.12 24.36
C TRP A 392 -14.49 12.54 25.83
N LYS A 393 -15.50 12.74 26.67
CA LYS A 393 -15.37 13.27 28.04
C LYS A 393 -15.90 12.38 29.14
N VAL A 394 -16.44 11.20 28.84
CA VAL A 394 -17.00 10.33 29.88
C VAL A 394 -16.41 8.94 29.79
N PHE A 395 -15.44 8.66 30.67
CA PHE A 395 -15.01 7.31 30.98
C PHE A 395 -16.01 6.70 31.98
N LYS A 396 -16.78 5.69 31.58
CA LYS A 396 -17.51 4.84 32.54
C LYS A 396 -16.71 3.58 32.80
N ALA A 397 -16.44 3.32 34.07
CA ALA A 397 -16.03 2.01 34.54
C ALA A 397 -17.23 1.04 34.45
N LYS A 398 -16.97 -0.22 34.11
CA LYS A 398 -17.96 -1.29 34.22
C LYS A 398 -18.19 -1.67 35.68
#